data_AF-A0A7V3PR51-F1
#
_entry.id   AF-A0A7V3PR51-F1
#
_cell.length_a   1.000
_cell.length_b   1.000
_cell.length_c   1.000
_cell.angle_alpha   90.00
_cell.angle_beta   90.00
_cell.angle_gamma   90.00
#
_symmetry.space_group_name_H-M   'P 1'
#
loop_
_entity.id
_entity.type
_entity.pdbx_description
1 polymer ?
#
loop_
_entity_poly.entity_id
_entity_poly.type
_entity_poly.pdbx_seq_one_letter_code
_entity_poly.pdbx_strand_id
1 'polypeptide(L)'
;MLSRRAVIVDTTASPNARLRPVAVNEVRLTDRFWAPRLQTLREVTLLTQYDLMEQTGRIDNFRRAAGKIQKDFEGIYFNDSDVYKWIEAVAWAVAYEPDERLSALADAVIAEIGQAQREDGYLNTYFTFERAGERWTNLEAMHEMYLAGHLFQAAVAHHRATGRHDLLHIACRFADHIASVFGPGLRHGCDGHPE
;
A
#
# COMPACT_ATOMS: atom_id res chain seq x y z
N MET A 1 20.72 14.71 -13.56
CA MET A 1 19.89 13.50 -13.72
C MET A 1 18.48 13.95 -14.03
N LEU A 2 17.88 13.53 -15.13
CA LEU A 2 16.46 13.80 -15.41
C LEU A 2 15.63 13.11 -14.32
N SER A 3 14.78 13.87 -13.63
CA SER A 3 13.83 13.32 -12.64
C SER A 3 12.96 12.26 -13.32
N ARG A 4 12.78 11.10 -12.69
CA ARG A 4 11.97 10.00 -13.24
C ARG A 4 10.53 10.47 -13.43
N ARG A 5 9.88 10.09 -14.53
CA ARG A 5 8.46 10.42 -14.78
C ARG A 5 7.56 9.58 -13.86
N ALA A 6 7.00 10.21 -12.84
CA ALA A 6 6.06 9.58 -11.91
C ALA A 6 4.63 9.64 -12.47
N VAL A 7 4.28 8.70 -13.35
CA VAL A 7 2.95 8.59 -13.96
C VAL A 7 2.02 7.69 -13.14
N ILE A 8 0.78 8.12 -12.90
CA ILE A 8 -0.21 7.32 -12.14
C ILE A 8 -0.62 6.08 -12.92
N VAL A 9 -0.85 6.22 -14.24
CA VAL A 9 -1.14 5.10 -15.15
C VAL A 9 -0.06 5.09 -16.23
N ASP A 10 0.73 4.03 -16.29
CA ASP A 10 1.75 3.88 -17.33
C ASP A 10 1.14 3.19 -18.56
N THR A 11 0.87 3.97 -19.61
CA THR A 11 0.33 3.48 -20.87
C THR A 11 1.39 3.33 -21.96
N THR A 12 2.68 3.49 -21.64
CA THR A 12 3.76 3.55 -22.64
C THR A 12 3.94 2.25 -23.42
N ALA A 13 3.61 1.11 -22.80
CA ALA A 13 3.67 -0.22 -23.43
C ALA A 13 2.35 -0.66 -24.08
N SER A 14 1.28 0.13 -24.00
CA SER A 14 -0.02 -0.25 -24.58
C SER A 14 -0.10 0.13 -26.06
N PRO A 15 -0.31 -0.83 -26.99
CA PRO A 15 -0.47 -0.54 -28.41
C PRO A 15 -1.79 0.20 -28.71
N ASN A 16 -2.73 0.19 -27.76
CA ASN A 16 -4.07 0.77 -27.92
C ASN A 16 -4.19 2.17 -27.29
N ALA A 17 -3.19 2.61 -26.52
CA ALA A 17 -3.24 3.90 -25.85
C ALA A 17 -2.95 5.05 -26.82
N ARG A 18 -4.00 5.82 -27.14
CA ARG A 18 -3.87 7.05 -27.95
C ARG A 18 -3.41 8.26 -27.15
N LEU A 19 -3.66 8.28 -25.84
CA LEU A 19 -3.29 9.35 -24.93
C LEU A 19 -2.27 8.82 -23.91
N ARG A 20 -1.32 9.68 -23.55
CA ARG A 20 -0.29 9.40 -22.55
C ARG A 20 -0.47 10.33 -21.36
N PRO A 21 -0.53 9.81 -20.12
CA PRO A 21 -0.61 10.66 -18.94
C PRO A 21 0.62 11.57 -18.81
N VAL A 22 0.36 12.76 -18.26
CA VAL A 22 1.41 13.67 -17.82
C VAL A 22 1.84 13.25 -16.42
N ALA A 23 3.14 13.22 -16.14
CA ALA A 23 3.63 12.78 -14.85
C ALA A 23 3.28 13.80 -13.75
N VAL A 24 3.02 13.32 -12.54
CA VAL A 24 2.66 14.16 -11.39
C VAL A 24 3.76 15.18 -11.09
N ASN A 25 5.02 14.76 -11.24
CA ASN A 25 6.19 15.61 -11.02
C ASN A 25 6.47 16.61 -12.15
N GLU A 26 5.75 16.54 -13.28
CA GLU A 26 5.85 17.47 -14.41
C GLU A 26 4.77 18.57 -14.38
N VAL A 27 3.83 18.51 -13.42
CA VAL A 27 2.76 19.49 -13.26
C VAL A 27 2.98 20.27 -11.96
N ARG A 28 2.74 21.58 -11.99
CA ARG A 28 2.69 22.42 -10.79
C ARG A 28 1.40 23.21 -10.79
N LEU A 29 0.62 23.04 -9.72
CA LEU A 29 -0.62 23.77 -9.51
C LEU A 29 -0.31 25.01 -8.67
N THR A 30 -0.62 26.19 -9.19
CA THR A 30 -0.35 27.49 -8.55
C THR A 30 -1.63 28.31 -8.34
N ASP A 31 -2.79 27.67 -8.45
CA ASP A 31 -4.08 28.31 -8.35
C ASP A 31 -4.51 28.50 -6.88
N ARG A 32 -5.62 29.19 -6.67
CA ARG A 32 -6.16 29.45 -5.31
C ARG A 32 -7.02 28.31 -4.76
N PHE A 33 -7.35 27.30 -5.57
CA PHE A 33 -8.22 26.20 -5.18
C PHE A 33 -7.43 24.92 -4.89
N TRP A 34 -6.59 24.43 -5.81
CA TRP A 34 -5.90 23.15 -5.63
C TRP A 34 -4.58 23.25 -4.88
N ALA A 35 -3.76 24.26 -5.18
CA ALA A 35 -2.47 24.44 -4.50
C ALA A 35 -2.57 24.39 -2.95
N PRO A 36 -3.47 25.13 -2.27
CA PRO A 36 -3.57 25.07 -0.82
C PRO A 36 -4.05 23.71 -0.28
N ARG A 37 -4.80 22.93 -1.06
CA ARG A 37 -5.24 21.58 -0.67
C ARG A 37 -4.08 20.58 -0.72
N LEU A 38 -3.24 20.65 -1.76
CA LEU A 38 -2.03 19.82 -1.85
C LEU A 38 -1.02 20.16 -0.75
N GLN A 39 -0.88 21.45 -0.43
CA GLN A 39 -0.07 21.88 0.71
C GLN A 39 -0.62 21.31 2.02
N THR A 40 -1.92 21.47 2.29
CA THR A 40 -2.57 20.94 3.50
C THR A 40 -2.45 19.42 3.60
N LEU A 41 -2.61 18.71 2.47
CA LEU A 41 -2.43 17.26 2.41
C LEU A 41 -1.05 16.85 2.93
N ARG A 42 0.01 17.51 2.44
CA ARG A 42 1.40 17.21 2.80
C ARG A 42 1.76 17.65 4.22
N GLU A 43 1.48 18.90 4.56
CA GLU A 43 1.94 19.54 5.79
C GLU A 43 1.09 19.17 7.02
N VAL A 44 -0.13 18.68 6.81
CA VAL A 44 -1.06 18.37 7.90
C VAL A 44 -1.64 16.97 7.74
N THR A 45 -2.41 16.71 6.69
CA THR A 45 -3.27 15.51 6.61
C THR A 45 -2.49 14.20 6.69
N LEU A 46 -1.44 14.03 5.87
CA LEU A 46 -0.66 12.79 5.86
C LEU A 46 0.07 12.56 7.19
N LEU A 47 0.50 13.61 7.86
CA LEU A 47 1.20 13.53 9.14
C LEU A 47 0.21 13.17 10.26
N THR A 48 -0.96 13.80 10.27
CA THR A 48 -2.04 13.45 11.21
C THR A 48 -2.54 12.02 10.98
N GLN A 49 -2.65 11.56 9.73
CA GLN A 49 -3.03 10.19 9.42
C GLN A 49 -2.00 9.19 9.96
N TYR A 50 -0.71 9.47 9.80
CA TYR A 50 0.36 8.65 10.40
C TYR A 50 0.19 8.56 11.94
N ASP A 51 0.04 9.70 12.61
CA ASP A 51 -0.13 9.74 14.06
C ASP A 51 -1.37 8.96 14.52
N LEU A 52 -2.48 9.05 13.78
CA LEU A 52 -3.70 8.28 14.07
C LEU A 52 -3.49 6.78 13.85
N MET A 53 -2.78 6.37 12.81
CA MET A 53 -2.49 4.95 12.56
C MET A 53 -1.58 4.34 13.63
N GLU A 54 -0.63 5.13 14.16
CA GLU A 54 0.15 4.75 15.35
C GLU A 54 -0.77 4.64 16.59
N GLN A 55 -1.55 5.68 16.88
CA GLN A 55 -2.40 5.75 18.08
C GLN A 55 -3.50 4.69 18.14
N THR A 56 -4.00 4.27 16.98
CA THR A 56 -5.13 3.34 16.86
C THR A 56 -4.72 1.94 16.40
N GLY A 57 -3.43 1.61 16.55
CA GLY A 57 -2.93 0.25 16.45
C GLY A 57 -2.72 -0.28 15.03
N ARG A 58 -2.96 0.50 13.96
CA ARG A 58 -2.82 0.01 12.57
C ARG A 58 -1.38 -0.42 12.27
N ILE A 59 -0.40 0.39 12.64
CA ILE A 59 1.03 0.06 12.44
C ILE A 59 1.50 -0.98 13.47
N ASP A 60 0.97 -0.94 14.69
CA ASP A 60 1.24 -1.95 15.71
C ASP A 60 0.81 -3.36 15.27
N ASN A 61 -0.26 -3.51 14.48
CA ASN A 61 -0.66 -4.80 13.95
C ASN A 61 0.43 -5.44 13.05
N PHE A 62 1.19 -4.64 12.29
CA PHE A 62 2.34 -5.14 11.53
C PHE A 62 3.51 -5.50 12.45
N ARG A 63 3.82 -4.66 13.44
CA ARG A 63 4.85 -4.95 14.47
C ARG A 63 4.53 -6.23 15.23
N ARG A 64 3.25 -6.45 15.55
CA ARG A 64 2.72 -7.67 16.16
C ARG A 64 2.95 -8.85 15.24
N ALA A 65 2.49 -8.78 13.98
CA ALA A 65 2.65 -9.86 13.01
C ALA A 65 4.13 -10.24 12.76
N ALA A 66 5.04 -9.27 12.88
CA ALA A 66 6.49 -9.46 12.85
C ALA A 66 7.10 -10.04 14.15
N GLY A 67 6.30 -10.22 15.20
CA GLY A 67 6.75 -10.71 16.51
C GLY A 67 7.53 -9.68 17.34
N LYS A 68 7.52 -8.40 16.96
CA LYS A 68 8.27 -7.32 17.65
C LYS A 68 7.59 -6.87 18.94
N ILE A 69 6.26 -7.02 19.02
CA ILE A 69 5.47 -6.67 20.21
C ILE A 69 4.50 -7.79 20.55
N GLN A 70 4.21 -7.95 21.85
CA GLN A 70 3.22 -8.88 22.37
C GLN A 70 1.94 -8.11 22.74
N LYS A 71 1.03 -8.00 21.78
CA LYS A 71 -0.30 -7.40 21.93
C LYS A 71 -1.33 -8.23 21.16
N ASP A 72 -2.60 -8.08 21.52
CA ASP A 72 -3.70 -8.58 20.70
C ASP A 72 -3.87 -7.71 19.43
N PHE A 73 -4.53 -8.26 18.41
CA PHE A 73 -4.89 -7.49 17.22
C PHE A 73 -5.86 -6.36 17.59
N GLU A 74 -5.68 -5.17 17.02
CA GLU A 74 -6.54 -4.01 17.26
C GLU A 74 -7.31 -3.55 16.00
N GLY A 75 -8.61 -3.27 16.20
CA GLY A 75 -9.48 -2.68 15.19
C GLY A 75 -10.22 -3.72 14.34
N ILE A 76 -10.38 -3.45 13.04
CA ILE A 76 -11.16 -4.28 12.11
C ILE A 76 -10.25 -4.95 11.07
N TYR A 77 -10.65 -6.12 10.58
CA TYR A 77 -9.83 -7.02 9.76
C TYR A 77 -9.28 -6.42 8.45
N PHE A 78 -9.84 -5.31 7.95
CA PHE A 78 -9.35 -4.59 6.77
C PHE A 78 -8.50 -3.34 7.08
N ASN A 79 -8.11 -3.13 8.35
CA ASN A 79 -7.33 -1.97 8.80
C ASN A 79 -5.95 -1.85 8.13
N ASP A 80 -5.37 -2.94 7.64
CA ASP A 80 -4.10 -2.90 6.90
C ASP A 80 -4.22 -1.98 5.66
N SER A 81 -5.43 -1.84 5.07
CA SER A 81 -5.65 -0.97 3.91
C SER A 81 -5.45 0.50 4.22
N ASP A 82 -5.69 0.96 5.46
CA ASP A 82 -5.44 2.35 5.85
C ASP A 82 -3.96 2.69 5.67
N VAL A 83 -3.09 1.75 6.06
CA VAL A 83 -1.63 1.87 5.96
C VAL A 83 -1.19 1.86 4.50
N TYR A 84 -1.73 0.94 3.69
CA TYR A 84 -1.40 0.86 2.26
C TYR A 84 -1.83 2.13 1.50
N LYS A 85 -3.07 2.58 1.69
CA LYS A 85 -3.59 3.82 1.07
C LYS A 85 -2.79 5.04 1.50
N TRP A 86 -2.37 5.10 2.76
CA TRP A 86 -1.52 6.19 3.24
C TRP A 86 -0.15 6.18 2.55
N ILE A 87 0.50 5.01 2.38
CA ILE A 87 1.76 4.91 1.64
C ILE A 87 1.57 5.33 0.17
N GLU A 88 0.48 4.93 -0.47
CA GLU A 88 0.15 5.37 -1.83
C GLU A 88 0.06 6.89 -1.92
N ALA A 89 -0.68 7.51 -1.00
CA ALA A 89 -0.84 8.96 -0.96
C ALA A 89 0.49 9.67 -0.69
N VAL A 90 1.33 9.16 0.21
CA VAL A 90 2.68 9.68 0.46
C VAL A 90 3.56 9.57 -0.78
N ALA A 91 3.54 8.44 -1.49
CA ALA A 91 4.34 8.24 -2.69
C ALA A 91 4.02 9.30 -3.76
N TRP A 92 2.74 9.56 -4.02
CA TRP A 92 2.34 10.59 -4.98
C TRP A 92 2.62 12.00 -4.48
N ALA A 93 2.46 12.27 -3.17
CA ALA A 93 2.77 13.55 -2.58
C ALA A 93 4.26 13.90 -2.69
N VAL A 94 5.15 12.95 -2.39
CA VAL A 94 6.61 13.10 -2.51
C VAL A 94 7.04 13.22 -3.97
N ALA A 95 6.38 12.51 -4.89
CA ALA A 95 6.61 12.67 -6.32
C ALA A 95 6.24 14.08 -6.81
N TYR A 96 5.12 14.64 -6.34
CA TYR A 96 4.71 16.00 -6.67
C TYR A 96 5.70 17.03 -6.14
N GLU A 97 6.05 16.91 -4.86
CA GLU A 97 6.99 17.80 -4.18
C GLU A 97 7.78 17.04 -3.12
N PRO A 98 9.13 16.97 -3.24
CA PRO A 98 9.95 16.20 -2.32
C PRO A 98 9.74 16.57 -0.85
N ASP A 99 9.65 15.55 0.01
CA ASP A 99 9.43 15.69 1.44
C ASP A 99 10.18 14.59 2.19
N GLU A 100 11.32 14.93 2.78
CA GLU A 100 12.18 13.96 3.47
C GLU A 100 11.51 13.38 4.72
N ARG A 101 10.66 14.16 5.41
CA ARG A 101 9.94 13.71 6.60
C ARG A 101 8.92 12.65 6.22
N LEU A 102 8.07 12.90 5.23
CA LEU A 102 7.09 11.91 4.76
C LEU A 102 7.78 10.67 4.20
N SER A 103 8.88 10.84 3.47
CA SER A 103 9.66 9.72 2.92
C SER A 103 10.22 8.82 4.04
N ALA A 104 10.79 9.41 5.10
CA ALA A 104 11.32 8.66 6.23
C ALA A 104 10.22 7.91 7.01
N LEU A 105 9.04 8.51 7.17
CA LEU A 105 7.89 7.84 7.79
C LEU A 105 7.41 6.66 6.94
N ALA A 106 7.26 6.84 5.63
CA ALA A 106 6.87 5.76 4.73
C ALA A 106 7.90 4.63 4.73
N ASP A 107 9.20 4.94 4.74
CA ASP A 107 10.27 3.95 4.81
C ASP A 107 10.19 3.10 6.08
N ALA A 108 9.93 3.73 7.23
CA ALA A 108 9.75 3.01 8.49
C ALA A 108 8.54 2.08 8.44
N VAL A 109 7.41 2.55 7.90
CA VAL A 109 6.19 1.75 7.76
C VAL A 109 6.38 0.58 6.78
N ILE A 110 7.03 0.81 5.63
CA ILE A 110 7.35 -0.25 4.64
C ILE A 110 8.24 -1.31 5.28
N ALA A 111 9.19 -0.93 6.12
CA ALA A 111 10.03 -1.88 6.85
C ALA A 111 9.20 -2.73 7.82
N GLU A 112 8.22 -2.16 8.53
CA GLU A 112 7.31 -2.92 9.39
C GLU A 112 6.43 -3.91 8.59
N ILE A 113 5.90 -3.47 7.44
CA ILE A 113 5.14 -4.32 6.51
C ILE A 113 6.00 -5.49 6.03
N GLY A 114 7.24 -5.23 5.61
CA GLY A 114 8.14 -6.27 5.12
C GLY A 114 8.47 -7.33 6.17
N GLN A 115 8.64 -6.92 7.43
CA GLN A 115 8.91 -7.84 8.54
C GLN A 115 7.67 -8.64 8.98
N ALA A 116 6.47 -8.15 8.69
CA ALA A 116 5.23 -8.87 8.94
C ALA A 116 4.90 -9.95 7.89
N GLN A 117 5.49 -9.85 6.68
CA GLN A 117 5.21 -10.79 5.60
C GLN A 117 5.72 -12.20 5.93
N ARG A 118 4.86 -13.20 5.74
CA ARG A 118 5.17 -14.60 6.00
C ARG A 118 6.13 -15.17 4.95
N GLU A 119 6.75 -16.30 5.26
CA GLU A 119 7.70 -16.98 4.38
C GLU A 119 7.06 -17.39 3.04
N ASP A 120 5.81 -17.85 3.08
CA ASP A 120 4.99 -18.21 1.92
C ASP A 120 4.48 -17.01 1.11
N GLY A 121 4.85 -15.78 1.48
CA GLY A 121 4.44 -14.54 0.83
C GLY A 121 3.12 -13.94 1.35
N TYR A 122 2.38 -14.67 2.19
CA TYR A 122 1.12 -14.18 2.75
C TYR A 122 1.33 -12.93 3.63
N LEU A 123 0.45 -11.93 3.48
CA LEU A 123 0.48 -10.71 4.28
C LEU A 123 -0.94 -10.23 4.62
N ASN A 124 -1.32 -10.40 5.87
CA ASN A 124 -2.54 -9.86 6.48
C ASN A 124 -2.37 -9.98 8.00
N THR A 125 -2.40 -8.86 8.71
CA THR A 125 -2.08 -8.83 10.14
C THR A 125 -3.17 -9.49 11.01
N TYR A 126 -4.41 -9.54 10.54
CA TYR A 126 -5.54 -10.17 11.23
C TYR A 126 -5.45 -11.69 11.22
N PHE A 127 -5.11 -12.30 10.07
CA PHE A 127 -4.96 -13.75 9.91
C PHE A 127 -3.53 -14.23 10.23
N THR A 128 -2.98 -13.70 11.31
CA THR A 128 -1.65 -14.06 11.83
C THR A 128 -1.77 -14.74 13.20
N PHE A 129 -0.77 -15.56 13.55
CA PHE A 129 -0.69 -16.35 14.79
C PHE A 129 -1.96 -17.19 15.05
N GLU A 130 -2.74 -16.85 16.07
CA GLU A 130 -3.92 -17.59 16.52
C GLU A 130 -4.98 -17.76 15.43
N ARG A 131 -4.98 -16.88 14.42
CA ARG A 131 -5.92 -16.90 13.29
C ARG A 131 -5.34 -17.41 11.98
N ALA A 132 -4.10 -17.88 11.98
CA ALA A 132 -3.44 -18.33 10.76
C ALA A 132 -4.17 -19.51 10.07
N GLY A 133 -4.92 -20.31 10.83
CA GLY A 133 -5.74 -21.40 10.29
C GLY A 133 -7.02 -20.95 9.59
N GLU A 134 -7.39 -19.67 9.68
CA GLU A 134 -8.63 -19.13 9.11
C GLU A 134 -8.43 -18.44 7.75
N ARG A 135 -7.19 -18.39 7.24
CA ARG A 135 -6.87 -17.78 5.94
C ARG A 135 -7.75 -18.34 4.83
N TRP A 136 -8.25 -17.46 4.00
CA TRP A 136 -9.06 -17.76 2.83
C TRP A 136 -10.37 -18.49 3.15
N THR A 137 -10.82 -18.56 4.40
CA THR A 137 -12.03 -19.34 4.74
C THR A 137 -13.32 -18.58 4.46
N ASN A 138 -13.29 -17.24 4.47
CA ASN A 138 -14.44 -16.39 4.24
C ASN A 138 -14.13 -15.26 3.24
N LEU A 139 -14.07 -15.64 1.96
CA LEU A 139 -13.77 -14.72 0.87
C LEU A 139 -14.85 -13.65 0.68
N GLU A 140 -16.09 -13.90 1.09
CA GLU A 140 -17.21 -12.97 0.92
C GLU A 140 -17.12 -11.72 1.81
N ALA A 141 -16.51 -11.85 2.99
CA ALA A 141 -16.56 -10.78 3.99
C ALA A 141 -15.21 -10.35 4.57
N MET A 142 -14.13 -11.14 4.44
CA MET A 142 -12.90 -10.91 5.23
C MET A 142 -11.76 -10.19 4.51
N HIS A 143 -11.98 -9.70 3.28
CA HIS A 143 -11.15 -8.68 2.61
C HIS A 143 -9.67 -9.06 2.41
N GLU A 144 -9.32 -10.35 2.34
CA GLU A 144 -7.93 -10.77 2.19
C GLU A 144 -7.33 -10.35 0.84
N MET A 145 -8.08 -10.43 -0.27
CA MET A 145 -7.58 -9.94 -1.57
C MET A 145 -7.83 -8.44 -1.74
N TYR A 146 -8.86 -7.87 -1.11
CA TYR A 146 -9.04 -6.42 -1.01
C TYR A 146 -7.78 -5.74 -0.43
N LEU A 147 -7.25 -6.29 0.66
CA LEU A 147 -6.00 -5.82 1.25
C LEU A 147 -4.81 -5.97 0.30
N ALA A 148 -4.76 -7.07 -0.45
CA ALA A 148 -3.74 -7.28 -1.48
C ALA A 148 -3.82 -6.20 -2.57
N GLY A 149 -5.02 -5.87 -3.05
CA GLY A 149 -5.25 -4.83 -4.04
C GLY A 149 -4.70 -3.47 -3.62
N HIS A 150 -5.02 -3.03 -2.40
CA HIS A 150 -4.46 -1.78 -1.86
C HIS A 150 -2.95 -1.82 -1.66
N LEU A 151 -2.38 -2.95 -1.23
CA LEU A 151 -0.93 -3.13 -1.18
C LEU A 151 -0.30 -2.98 -2.57
N PHE A 152 -0.93 -3.55 -3.60
CA PHE A 152 -0.42 -3.48 -4.97
C PHE A 152 -0.44 -2.05 -5.52
N GLN A 153 -1.51 -1.30 -5.26
CA GLN A 153 -1.59 0.12 -5.63
C GLN A 153 -0.49 0.94 -4.93
N ALA A 154 -0.34 0.77 -3.62
CA ALA A 154 0.72 1.42 -2.84
C ALA A 154 2.13 1.08 -3.33
N ALA A 155 2.37 -0.20 -3.63
CA ALA A 155 3.65 -0.68 -4.14
C ALA A 155 4.00 -0.11 -5.51
N VAL A 156 3.02 -0.06 -6.42
CA VAL A 156 3.20 0.53 -7.76
C VAL A 156 3.45 2.03 -7.65
N ALA A 157 2.68 2.74 -6.82
CA ALA A 157 2.86 4.18 -6.59
C ALA A 157 4.25 4.47 -6.00
N HIS A 158 4.62 3.77 -4.92
CA HIS A 158 5.93 3.91 -4.29
C HIS A 158 7.06 3.62 -5.27
N HIS A 159 6.97 2.51 -6.00
CA HIS A 159 7.96 2.18 -7.01
C HIS A 159 8.07 3.29 -8.04
N ARG A 160 6.97 3.75 -8.66
CA ARG A 160 6.99 4.76 -9.72
C ARG A 160 7.48 6.13 -9.23
N ALA A 161 7.15 6.51 -8.01
CA ALA A 161 7.60 7.75 -7.38
C ALA A 161 9.10 7.75 -7.08
N THR A 162 9.65 6.64 -6.56
CA THR A 162 10.99 6.64 -5.95
C THR A 162 12.05 5.86 -6.73
N GLY A 163 11.67 4.89 -7.57
CA GLY A 163 12.62 3.92 -8.14
C GLY A 163 12.85 2.69 -7.29
N ARG A 164 12.38 2.65 -6.05
CA ARG A 164 12.67 1.56 -5.11
C ARG A 164 11.80 0.33 -5.35
N HIS A 165 12.31 -0.82 -4.93
CA HIS A 165 11.70 -2.12 -5.16
C HIS A 165 11.30 -2.85 -3.87
N ASP A 166 11.55 -2.27 -2.70
CA ASP A 166 11.23 -2.84 -1.39
C ASP A 166 9.74 -3.18 -1.23
N LEU A 167 8.85 -2.19 -1.32
CA LEU A 167 7.41 -2.43 -1.24
C LEU A 167 6.89 -3.24 -2.42
N LEU A 168 7.49 -3.05 -3.61
CA LEU A 168 7.15 -3.81 -4.81
C LEU A 168 7.45 -5.31 -4.66
N HIS A 169 8.60 -5.65 -4.07
CA HIS A 169 8.97 -7.04 -3.83
C HIS A 169 8.01 -7.70 -2.84
N ILE A 170 7.62 -6.98 -1.78
CA ILE A 170 6.62 -7.46 -0.81
C ILE A 170 5.28 -7.73 -1.52
N ALA A 171 4.80 -6.78 -2.32
CA ALA A 171 3.58 -6.92 -3.11
C ALA A 171 3.63 -8.12 -4.07
N CYS A 172 4.72 -8.28 -4.83
CA CYS A 172 4.89 -9.41 -5.74
C CYS A 172 4.83 -10.75 -5.01
N ARG A 173 5.50 -10.89 -3.85
CA ARG A 173 5.44 -12.12 -3.06
C ARG A 173 4.01 -12.45 -2.60
N PHE A 174 3.21 -11.44 -2.25
CA PHE A 174 1.82 -11.68 -1.88
C PHE A 174 0.95 -12.02 -3.11
N ALA A 175 1.19 -11.39 -4.25
CA ALA A 175 0.55 -11.75 -5.52
C ALA A 175 0.88 -13.19 -5.93
N ASP A 176 2.13 -13.60 -5.82
CA ASP A 176 2.59 -14.98 -6.11
C ASP A 176 1.93 -15.98 -5.15
N HIS A 177 1.80 -15.63 -3.86
CA HIS A 177 1.04 -16.43 -2.90
C HIS A 177 -0.41 -16.62 -3.35
N ILE A 178 -1.12 -15.53 -3.68
CA ILE A 178 -2.50 -15.58 -4.15
C ILE A 178 -2.62 -16.43 -5.41
N ALA A 179 -1.72 -16.26 -6.39
CA ALA A 179 -1.70 -17.02 -7.64
C ALA A 179 -1.39 -18.52 -7.44
N SER A 180 -0.71 -18.87 -6.34
CA SER A 180 -0.48 -20.27 -5.95
C SER A 180 -1.71 -20.95 -5.35
N VAL A 181 -2.65 -20.16 -4.80
CA VAL A 181 -3.87 -20.65 -4.14
C VAL A 181 -5.06 -20.62 -5.09
N PHE A 182 -5.20 -19.56 -5.89
CA PHE A 182 -6.37 -19.28 -6.71
C PHE A 182 -6.03 -19.24 -8.21
N GLY A 183 -6.92 -19.77 -9.04
CA GLY A 183 -6.77 -19.73 -10.49
C GLY A 183 -7.30 -20.98 -11.20
N PRO A 184 -7.17 -21.06 -12.53
CA PRO A 184 -7.58 -22.22 -13.30
C PRO A 184 -6.90 -23.51 -12.80
N GLY A 185 -7.71 -24.51 -12.43
CA GLY A 185 -7.20 -25.78 -11.87
C GLY A 185 -6.77 -25.71 -10.40
N LEU A 186 -6.91 -24.55 -9.76
CA LEU A 186 -6.68 -24.32 -8.33
C LEU A 186 -8.01 -24.00 -7.64
N ARG A 187 -7.96 -23.35 -6.47
CA ARG A 187 -9.17 -22.94 -5.76
C ARG A 187 -9.93 -21.88 -6.56
N HIS A 188 -11.24 -22.08 -6.72
CA HIS A 188 -12.14 -21.07 -7.25
C HIS A 188 -12.63 -20.15 -6.14
N GLY A 189 -12.61 -18.85 -6.39
CA GLY A 189 -13.12 -17.83 -5.47
C GLY A 189 -12.59 -16.46 -5.84
N CYS A 190 -13.34 -15.43 -5.44
CA CYS A 190 -12.93 -14.03 -5.48
C CYS A 190 -13.33 -13.38 -4.16
N ASP A 191 -12.68 -12.29 -3.81
CA ASP A 191 -13.10 -11.46 -2.67
C ASP A 191 -14.52 -10.94 -2.89
N GLY A 192 -15.28 -10.81 -1.81
CA GLY A 192 -16.60 -10.19 -1.81
C GLY A 192 -16.53 -8.67 -1.99
N HIS A 193 -15.37 -8.05 -1.76
CA HIS A 193 -15.13 -6.64 -2.04
C HIS A 193 -14.09 -6.47 -3.16
N PRO A 194 -14.51 -6.18 -4.40
CA PRO A 194 -13.59 -5.87 -5.49
C PRO A 194 -12.68 -4.67 -5.18
N GLU A 195 -11.43 -4.75 -5.63
CA GLU A 195 -10.35 -3.75 -5.53
C GLU A 195 -9.35 -3.99 -6.67
#